data_AF-A0A944R9H2-F1
#
_entry.id   AF-A0A944R9H2-F1
#
_cell.length_a   1.000
_cell.length_b   1.000
_cell.length_c   1.000
_cell.angle_alpha   90.00
_cell.angle_beta   90.00
_cell.angle_gamma   90.00
#
_symmetry.space_group_name_H-M   'P 1'
#
loop_
_entity.id
_entity.type
_entity.pdbx_description
1 polymer ?
#
loop_
_entity_poly.entity_id
_entity_poly.type
_entity_poly.pdbx_seq_one_letter_code
_entity_poly.pdbx_strand_id
1 'polypeptide(L)'
;MKMNVCLDANVARLVHIDWTEKLELMVKQGLDRTTLDDDSIGISPLLGHEDCDLGKWLYGKALRHYNYSRVVWPLSDVHQKFHRVAQHMLEERKRLLTPGHDQSAAERIDIKEGIEQSLVEIHVLSREIIYLLTSMELDILESDKPSFISNSIRVLKMLVTPEPQTPKHEDIPTFCESSNIEGKKGEHVHKNYIEKINQTRLTHVEWVIDLQNAFRNYGRTVKLQPAEQCNLGLWIHNEGHEFLSQHTEISMLDQLHKDFHHAADETVSSLRSGRFQGSEESYHSALSLSKDIILLLTKVEYLYEGQDNLLKRMGGGVQNGQTSEVCDQS
;
A
#
# COMPACT_ATOMS: atom_id res chain seq x y z
N MET A 1 7.38 -5.76 22.89
CA MET A 1 6.62 -4.56 22.50
C MET A 1 5.30 -5.02 21.87
N LYS A 2 4.14 -4.50 22.30
CA LYS A 2 2.83 -4.85 21.72
C LYS A 2 2.69 -4.07 20.41
N MET A 3 2.83 -4.75 19.28
CA MET A 3 2.55 -4.17 17.96
C MET A 3 1.10 -3.65 17.90
N ASN A 4 0.90 -2.38 17.53
CA ASN A 4 -0.40 -1.84 17.17
C ASN A 4 -0.58 -2.13 15.69
N VAL A 5 -1.35 -3.16 15.38
CA VAL A 5 -1.41 -3.80 14.07
C VAL A 5 -1.67 -2.81 12.93
N CYS A 6 -2.56 -1.83 13.12
CA CYS A 6 -2.84 -0.80 12.09
C CYS A 6 -1.66 0.17 11.88
N LEU A 7 -1.00 0.61 12.95
CA LEU A 7 0.11 1.56 12.84
C LEU A 7 1.34 0.92 12.21
N ASP A 8 1.59 -0.34 12.56
CA ASP A 8 2.80 -1.07 12.19
C ASP A 8 2.68 -1.77 10.82
N ALA A 9 1.47 -2.16 10.39
CA ALA A 9 1.23 -2.61 9.01
C ALA A 9 1.44 -1.48 8.00
N ASN A 10 1.00 -0.25 8.33
CA ASN A 10 1.27 0.92 7.50
C ASN A 10 2.77 1.17 7.34
N VAL A 11 3.53 1.17 8.44
CA VAL A 11 4.99 1.35 8.38
C VAL A 11 5.63 0.26 7.51
N ALA A 12 5.25 -1.01 7.68
CA ALA A 12 5.78 -2.11 6.89
C ALA A 12 5.52 -1.94 5.38
N ARG A 13 4.32 -1.49 4.98
CA ARG A 13 4.00 -1.20 3.57
C ARG A 13 4.88 -0.09 3.00
N LEU A 14 5.04 1.01 3.74
CA LEU A 14 5.83 2.16 3.31
C LEU A 14 7.32 1.83 3.20
N VAL A 15 7.86 1.04 4.13
CA VAL A 15 9.24 0.54 4.05
C VAL A 15 9.47 -0.31 2.81
N HIS A 16 8.53 -1.18 2.45
CA HIS A 16 8.67 -2.01 1.23
C HIS A 16 8.54 -1.17 -0.05
N ILE A 17 7.74 -0.09 -0.05
CA ILE A 17 7.74 0.89 -1.15
C ILE A 17 9.11 1.56 -1.25
N ASP A 18 9.63 2.11 -0.15
CA ASP A 18 10.93 2.80 -0.12
C ASP A 18 12.07 1.89 -0.61
N TRP A 19 12.11 0.64 -0.16
CA TRP A 19 13.08 -0.33 -0.67
C TRP A 19 12.92 -0.62 -2.15
N THR A 20 11.69 -0.80 -2.63
CA THR A 20 11.44 -1.06 -4.06
C THR A 20 11.93 0.12 -4.91
N GLU A 21 11.65 1.37 -4.49
CA GLU A 21 12.10 2.56 -5.19
C GLU A 21 13.62 2.74 -5.14
N LYS A 22 14.27 2.45 -4.00
CA LYS A 22 15.73 2.48 -3.87
C LYS A 22 16.40 1.46 -4.79
N LEU A 23 15.89 0.24 -4.84
CA LEU A 23 16.39 -0.82 -5.71
C LEU A 23 16.19 -0.46 -7.20
N GLU A 24 15.03 0.09 -7.57
CA GLU A 24 14.77 0.58 -8.91
C GLU A 24 15.72 1.74 -9.29
N LEU A 25 15.94 2.67 -8.36
CA LEU A 25 16.87 3.78 -8.55
C LEU A 25 18.30 3.29 -8.75
N MET A 26 18.73 2.26 -8.02
CA MET A 26 20.06 1.66 -8.20
C MET A 26 20.25 1.07 -9.60
N VAL A 27 19.23 0.40 -10.12
CA VAL A 27 19.27 -0.16 -11.48
C VAL A 27 19.31 0.98 -12.51
N LYS A 28 18.47 2.02 -12.33
CA LYS A 28 18.39 3.19 -13.25
C LYS A 28 19.61 4.12 -13.21
N GLN A 29 20.17 4.42 -12.03
CA GLN A 29 21.31 5.33 -11.85
C GLN A 29 22.66 4.71 -12.27
N GLY A 30 22.65 3.44 -12.65
CA GLY A 30 23.65 2.88 -13.53
C GLY A 30 24.22 1.56 -13.04
N LEU A 31 23.95 0.51 -13.81
CA LEU A 31 24.83 -0.64 -14.00
C LEU A 31 26.21 -0.25 -14.60
N ASP A 32 26.38 1.03 -14.98
CA ASP A 32 27.58 1.58 -15.60
C ASP A 32 28.45 2.44 -14.64
N ARG A 33 28.01 2.71 -13.41
CA ARG A 33 28.83 3.37 -12.38
C ARG A 33 29.77 2.37 -11.74
N THR A 34 31.08 2.60 -11.79
CA THR A 34 32.12 1.69 -11.30
C THR A 34 32.40 1.76 -9.79
N THR A 35 31.65 2.55 -9.02
CA THR A 35 31.90 2.75 -7.58
C THR A 35 30.70 2.35 -6.74
N LEU A 36 30.95 1.45 -5.79
CA LEU A 36 30.02 1.04 -4.73
C LEU A 36 29.99 2.13 -3.64
N ASP A 37 29.09 3.08 -3.74
CA ASP A 37 28.72 3.95 -2.61
C ASP A 37 27.53 3.29 -1.87
N ASP A 38 27.74 2.04 -1.43
CA ASP A 38 26.70 1.12 -0.91
C ASP A 38 26.08 1.63 0.40
N ASP A 39 26.85 2.38 1.20
CA ASP A 39 26.39 3.00 2.45
C ASP A 39 25.49 4.23 2.22
N SER A 40 25.52 4.85 1.03
CA SER A 40 24.75 6.07 0.76
C SER A 40 23.26 5.83 0.49
N ILE A 41 22.87 4.62 0.07
CA ILE A 41 21.50 4.30 -0.35
C ILE A 41 20.66 3.76 0.82
N GLY A 42 21.28 3.49 1.99
CA GLY A 42 20.58 3.09 3.20
C GLY A 42 19.86 1.73 3.09
N ILE A 43 20.50 0.78 2.41
CA ILE A 43 19.96 -0.56 2.11
C ILE A 43 20.30 -1.60 3.18
N SER A 44 21.12 -1.26 4.18
CA SER A 44 21.52 -2.16 5.27
C SER A 44 20.38 -2.98 5.91
N PRO A 45 19.13 -2.46 6.08
CA PRO A 45 18.01 -3.26 6.58
C PRO A 45 17.46 -4.36 5.63
N LEU A 46 17.82 -4.36 4.34
CA LEU A 46 17.38 -5.38 3.38
C LEU A 46 18.05 -6.75 3.60
N LEU A 47 19.13 -6.80 4.40
CA LEU A 47 20.06 -7.93 4.46
C LEU A 47 19.54 -9.19 5.19
N GLY A 48 18.38 -9.13 5.84
CA GLY A 48 17.78 -10.31 6.46
C GLY A 48 16.26 -10.21 6.56
N HIS A 49 15.55 -11.19 6.00
CA HIS A 49 14.09 -11.23 6.12
C HIS A 49 13.63 -11.35 7.58
N GLU A 50 14.44 -11.89 8.49
CA GLU A 50 14.09 -11.99 9.91
C GLU A 50 14.40 -10.70 10.69
N ASP A 51 15.31 -9.88 10.17
CA ASP A 51 15.86 -8.73 10.88
C ASP A 51 15.12 -7.42 10.58
N CYS A 52 14.34 -7.38 9.50
CA CYS A 52 13.45 -6.26 9.24
C CYS A 52 12.27 -6.23 10.23
N ASP A 53 11.66 -5.05 10.43
CA ASP A 53 10.58 -4.89 11.41
C ASP A 53 9.36 -5.77 11.10
N LEU A 54 9.03 -5.91 9.81
CA LEU A 54 8.01 -6.86 9.35
C LEU A 54 8.39 -8.29 9.72
N GLY A 55 9.63 -8.70 9.46
CA GLY A 55 10.15 -10.03 9.79
C GLY A 55 10.10 -10.34 11.27
N LYS A 56 10.64 -9.45 12.10
CA LYS A 56 10.61 -9.56 13.57
C LYS A 56 9.20 -9.75 14.08
N TRP A 57 8.23 -9.00 13.55
CA TRP A 57 6.83 -9.21 13.92
C TRP A 57 6.27 -10.53 13.38
N LEU A 58 6.48 -10.82 12.09
CA LEU A 58 5.88 -11.95 11.39
C LEU A 58 6.30 -13.27 12.03
N TYR A 59 7.62 -13.49 12.14
CA TYR A 59 8.20 -14.71 12.69
C TYR A 59 8.18 -14.75 14.21
N GLY A 60 8.34 -13.59 14.86
CA GLY A 60 8.34 -13.50 16.32
C GLY A 60 6.94 -13.61 16.93
N LYS A 61 5.89 -13.13 16.25
CA LYS A 61 4.54 -13.00 16.83
C LYS A 61 3.44 -13.49 15.89
N ALA A 62 3.37 -12.98 14.66
CA ALA A 62 2.17 -13.06 13.83
C ALA A 62 1.81 -14.51 13.45
N LEU A 63 2.78 -15.29 13.00
CA LEU A 63 2.57 -16.70 12.61
C LEU A 63 1.98 -17.54 13.75
N ARG A 64 2.26 -17.20 15.00
CA ARG A 64 1.70 -17.90 16.17
C ARG A 64 0.33 -17.39 16.56
N HIS A 65 0.15 -16.06 16.60
CA HIS A 65 -1.07 -15.43 17.14
C HIS A 65 -2.22 -15.40 16.14
N TYR A 66 -1.89 -15.35 14.85
CA TYR A 66 -2.85 -15.16 13.77
C TYR A 66 -2.84 -16.32 12.77
N ASN A 67 -2.50 -17.53 13.23
CA ASN A 67 -2.46 -18.74 12.39
C ASN A 67 -3.82 -19.12 11.76
N TYR A 68 -4.91 -18.54 12.26
CA TYR A 68 -6.26 -18.69 11.73
C TYR A 68 -6.49 -17.85 10.46
N SER A 69 -5.71 -16.76 10.30
CA SER A 69 -5.76 -15.93 9.10
C SER A 69 -5.25 -16.73 7.91
N ARG A 70 -5.98 -16.67 6.80
CA ARG A 70 -5.61 -17.37 5.58
C ARG A 70 -4.42 -16.72 4.87
N VAL A 71 -4.07 -15.49 5.25
CA VAL A 71 -3.05 -14.68 4.57
C VAL A 71 -1.71 -14.63 5.32
N VAL A 72 -1.64 -15.03 6.60
CA VAL A 72 -0.40 -14.93 7.38
C VAL A 72 0.73 -15.81 6.85
N TRP A 73 0.41 -17.01 6.36
CA TRP A 73 1.40 -17.93 5.77
C TRP A 73 1.82 -17.50 4.37
N PRO A 74 0.90 -17.17 3.44
CA PRO A 74 1.27 -16.53 2.18
C PRO A 74 2.14 -15.29 2.35
N LEU A 75 1.85 -14.45 3.35
CA LEU A 75 2.64 -13.25 3.65
C LEU A 75 4.08 -13.62 4.02
N SER A 76 4.27 -14.65 4.85
CA SER A 76 5.58 -15.21 5.19
C SER A 76 6.34 -15.67 3.95
N ASP A 77 5.70 -16.46 3.08
CA ASP A 77 6.34 -17.03 1.89
C ASP A 77 6.79 -15.92 0.91
N VAL A 78 5.91 -14.97 0.64
CA VAL A 78 6.19 -13.85 -0.28
C VAL A 78 7.27 -12.93 0.31
N HIS A 79 7.22 -12.67 1.61
CA HIS A 79 8.23 -11.85 2.30
C HIS A 79 9.63 -12.47 2.26
N GLN A 80 9.75 -13.78 2.53
CA GLN A 80 11.04 -14.48 2.37
C GLN A 80 11.54 -14.43 0.93
N LYS A 81 10.63 -14.63 -0.03
CA LYS A 81 11.00 -14.60 -1.45
C LYS A 81 11.48 -13.21 -1.87
N PHE A 82 10.82 -12.14 -1.41
CA PHE A 82 11.22 -10.76 -1.69
C PHE A 82 12.67 -10.50 -1.28
N HIS A 83 13.00 -10.79 -0.01
CA HIS A 83 14.35 -10.58 0.49
C HIS A 83 15.40 -11.44 -0.22
N ARG A 84 15.06 -12.68 -0.58
CA ARG A 84 15.96 -13.56 -1.33
C ARG A 84 16.27 -13.02 -2.72
N VAL A 85 15.25 -12.56 -3.44
CA VAL A 85 15.42 -11.98 -4.79
C VAL A 85 16.18 -10.66 -4.70
N ALA A 86 15.87 -9.82 -3.71
CA ALA A 86 16.60 -8.58 -3.46
C ALA A 86 18.09 -8.85 -3.15
N GLN A 87 18.38 -9.81 -2.29
CA GLN A 87 19.76 -10.21 -1.97
C GLN A 87 20.50 -10.71 -3.22
N HIS A 88 19.89 -11.61 -3.99
CA HIS A 88 20.47 -12.11 -5.23
C HIS A 88 20.79 -10.97 -6.21
N MET A 89 19.86 -10.03 -6.39
CA MET A 89 20.07 -8.87 -7.26
C MET A 89 21.23 -7.98 -6.78
N LEU A 90 21.37 -7.79 -5.47
CA LEU A 90 22.47 -7.01 -4.88
C LEU A 90 23.82 -7.73 -5.05
N GLU A 91 23.85 -9.05 -4.91
CA GLU A 91 25.03 -9.89 -5.13
C GLU A 91 25.49 -9.86 -6.60
N GLU A 92 24.56 -10.01 -7.55
CA GLU A 92 24.84 -9.90 -8.99
C GLU A 92 25.32 -8.49 -9.37
N ARG A 93 24.71 -7.44 -8.78
CA ARG A 93 25.20 -6.07 -8.95
C ARG A 93 26.62 -5.90 -8.40
N LYS A 94 26.91 -6.42 -7.21
CA LYS A 94 28.26 -6.37 -6.63
C LYS A 94 29.28 -7.10 -7.50
N ARG A 95 28.90 -8.23 -8.11
CA ARG A 95 29.71 -8.97 -9.07
C ARG A 95 30.04 -8.12 -10.30
N LEU A 96 29.10 -7.38 -10.87
CA LEU A 96 29.37 -6.45 -11.98
C LEU A 96 30.35 -5.32 -11.62
N LEU A 97 30.32 -4.86 -10.37
CA LEU A 97 31.11 -3.71 -9.91
C LEU A 97 32.50 -4.08 -9.37
N THR A 98 32.79 -5.36 -9.18
CA THR A 98 34.07 -5.80 -8.61
C THR A 98 35.22 -5.63 -9.63
N PRO A 99 36.24 -4.79 -9.36
CA PRO A 99 37.37 -4.61 -10.26
C PRO A 99 38.21 -5.90 -10.38
N GLY A 100 38.69 -6.22 -11.58
CA GLY A 100 39.61 -7.34 -11.82
C GLY A 100 38.97 -8.71 -12.01
N HIS A 101 37.63 -8.81 -12.04
CA HIS A 101 36.96 -9.96 -12.62
C HIS A 101 36.99 -9.82 -14.16
N ASP A 102 37.73 -10.70 -14.84
CA ASP A 102 37.71 -10.86 -16.31
C ASP A 102 36.36 -11.44 -16.76
N GLN A 103 35.28 -10.67 -16.56
CA GLN A 103 33.96 -11.02 -17.08
C GLN A 103 33.95 -10.76 -18.57
N SER A 104 33.56 -11.76 -19.34
CA SER A 104 33.31 -11.57 -20.77
C SER A 104 32.19 -10.55 -20.99
N ALA A 105 32.16 -9.91 -22.16
CA ALA A 105 31.05 -9.00 -22.51
C ALA A 105 29.68 -9.72 -22.47
N ALA A 106 29.63 -11.01 -22.85
CA ALA A 106 28.42 -11.81 -22.81
C ALA A 106 27.94 -12.07 -21.37
N GLU A 107 28.87 -12.40 -20.46
CA GLU A 107 28.57 -12.59 -19.04
C GLU A 107 28.04 -11.30 -18.39
N ARG A 108 28.61 -10.15 -18.75
CA ARG A 108 28.10 -8.85 -18.27
C ARG A 108 26.67 -8.58 -18.73
N ILE A 109 26.32 -8.94 -19.97
CA ILE A 109 24.96 -8.77 -20.49
C ILE A 109 23.98 -9.66 -19.72
N ASP A 110 24.32 -10.94 -19.56
CA ASP A 110 23.49 -11.92 -18.83
C ASP A 110 23.22 -11.48 -17.38
N ILE A 111 24.24 -10.97 -16.68
CA ILE A 111 24.07 -10.45 -15.32
C ILE A 111 23.15 -9.21 -15.30
N LYS A 112 23.30 -8.28 -16.27
CA LYS A 112 22.42 -7.10 -16.37
C LYS A 112 20.96 -7.52 -16.57
N GLU A 113 20.70 -8.45 -17.48
CA GLU A 113 19.36 -9.02 -17.72
C GLU A 113 18.80 -9.71 -16.46
N GLY A 114 19.65 -10.47 -15.74
CA GLY A 114 19.26 -11.10 -14.48
C GLY A 114 18.89 -10.11 -13.37
N ILE A 115 19.56 -8.96 -13.30
CA ILE A 115 19.24 -7.87 -12.38
C ILE A 115 17.89 -7.23 -12.74
N GLU A 116 17.66 -6.94 -14.02
CA GLU A 116 16.39 -6.38 -14.50
C GLU A 116 15.22 -7.34 -14.23
N GLN A 117 15.41 -8.64 -14.46
CA GLN A 117 14.41 -9.66 -14.16
C GLN A 117 14.12 -9.76 -12.65
N SER A 118 15.18 -9.67 -11.83
CA SER A 118 15.03 -9.65 -10.37
C SER A 118 14.23 -8.42 -9.91
N LEU A 119 14.46 -7.25 -10.52
CA LEU A 119 13.71 -6.04 -10.21
C LEU A 119 12.22 -6.18 -10.56
N VAL A 120 11.89 -6.75 -11.71
CA VAL A 120 10.50 -7.04 -12.10
C VAL A 120 9.83 -7.95 -11.06
N GLU A 121 10.53 -9.00 -10.61
CA GLU A 121 10.04 -9.90 -9.58
C GLU A 121 9.86 -9.19 -8.22
N ILE A 122 10.79 -8.31 -7.84
CA ILE A 122 10.70 -7.49 -6.63
C ILE A 122 9.45 -6.60 -6.65
N HIS A 123 9.12 -5.98 -7.79
CA HIS A 123 7.88 -5.21 -7.92
C HIS A 123 6.63 -6.08 -7.69
N VAL A 124 6.60 -7.29 -8.27
CA VAL A 124 5.48 -8.23 -8.10
C VAL A 124 5.35 -8.67 -6.64
N LEU A 125 6.46 -8.98 -5.98
CA LEU A 125 6.49 -9.42 -4.59
C LEU A 125 6.14 -8.30 -3.62
N SER A 126 6.62 -7.08 -3.86
CA SER A 126 6.28 -5.89 -3.08
C SER A 126 4.78 -5.60 -3.13
N ARG A 127 4.19 -5.64 -4.33
CA ARG A 127 2.74 -5.54 -4.52
C ARG A 127 1.98 -6.59 -3.72
N GLU A 128 2.45 -7.84 -3.75
CA GLU A 128 1.80 -8.94 -3.05
C GLU A 128 1.92 -8.79 -1.52
N ILE A 129 3.08 -8.39 -0.99
CA ILE A 129 3.28 -8.09 0.44
C ILE A 129 2.32 -7.02 0.90
N ILE A 130 2.22 -5.91 0.15
CA ILE A 130 1.34 -4.77 0.48
C ILE A 130 -0.13 -5.20 0.50
N TYR A 131 -0.55 -6.00 -0.48
CA TYR A 131 -1.90 -6.56 -0.51
C TYR A 131 -2.16 -7.48 0.68
N LEU A 132 -1.28 -8.45 0.94
CA LEU A 132 -1.43 -9.41 2.03
C LEU A 132 -1.38 -8.74 3.40
N LEU A 133 -0.57 -7.70 3.59
CA LEU A 133 -0.60 -6.87 4.80
C LEU A 133 -1.92 -6.14 4.99
N THR A 134 -2.57 -5.70 3.91
CA THR A 134 -3.89 -5.08 3.95
C THR A 134 -4.97 -6.10 4.31
N SER A 135 -4.92 -7.28 3.71
CA SER A 135 -5.83 -8.38 4.05
C SER A 135 -5.63 -8.88 5.48
N MET A 136 -4.39 -8.91 5.95
CA MET A 136 -4.06 -9.31 7.33
C MET A 136 -4.60 -8.30 8.34
N GLU A 137 -4.49 -7.00 8.03
CA GLU A 137 -5.09 -5.95 8.84
C GLU A 137 -6.61 -6.12 8.96
N LEU A 138 -7.29 -6.39 7.84
CA LEU A 138 -8.72 -6.67 7.83
C LEU A 138 -9.08 -7.90 8.69
N ASP A 139 -8.40 -9.03 8.51
CA ASP A 139 -8.63 -10.26 9.29
C ASP A 139 -8.51 -10.02 10.80
N ILE A 140 -7.52 -9.22 11.22
CA ILE A 140 -7.31 -8.88 12.61
C ILE A 140 -8.44 -7.98 13.13
N LEU A 141 -8.79 -6.93 12.40
CA LEU A 141 -9.88 -6.01 12.74
C LEU A 141 -11.25 -6.70 12.83
N GLU A 142 -11.50 -7.72 12.00
CA GLU A 142 -12.71 -8.52 12.07
C GLU A 142 -12.71 -9.49 13.25
N SER A 143 -11.56 -10.08 13.59
CA SER A 143 -11.44 -11.01 14.72
C SER A 143 -11.59 -10.35 16.09
N ASP A 144 -11.20 -9.07 16.21
CA ASP A 144 -11.31 -8.29 17.45
C ASP A 144 -12.75 -7.76 17.69
N LYS A 145 -13.66 -7.88 16.70
CA LYS A 145 -15.07 -7.52 16.87
C LYS A 145 -15.85 -8.71 17.46
N PRO A 146 -16.50 -8.57 18.64
CA PRO A 146 -17.47 -9.57 19.09
C PRO A 146 -18.60 -9.67 18.04
N SER A 147 -19.15 -10.87 17.89
CA SER A 147 -19.96 -11.42 16.78
C SER A 147 -21.26 -10.69 16.37
N PHE A 148 -21.36 -9.37 16.51
CA PHE A 148 -22.57 -8.58 16.29
C PHE A 148 -22.41 -7.46 15.25
N ILE A 149 -21.21 -7.28 14.67
CA ILE A 149 -20.88 -6.16 13.77
C ILE A 149 -20.19 -6.67 12.49
N SER A 150 -20.82 -7.56 11.73
CA SER A 150 -20.45 -7.72 10.30
C SER A 150 -21.13 -6.69 9.40
N ASN A 151 -21.92 -5.78 9.97
CA ASN A 151 -22.68 -4.75 9.25
C ASN A 151 -22.24 -3.30 9.54
N SER A 152 -21.39 -2.98 10.51
CA SER A 152 -21.19 -1.56 10.86
C SER A 152 -20.23 -0.79 9.95
N ILE A 153 -19.48 -1.47 9.06
CA ILE A 153 -18.85 -0.78 7.91
C ILE A 153 -19.88 -0.58 6.78
N ARG A 154 -20.92 -1.43 6.69
CA ARG A 154 -22.08 -1.22 5.80
C ARG A 154 -22.99 -0.05 6.25
N VAL A 155 -22.99 0.33 7.53
CA VAL A 155 -23.92 1.36 8.08
C VAL A 155 -23.46 2.81 7.80
N LEU A 156 -22.18 3.07 7.51
CA LEU A 156 -21.77 4.42 7.08
C LEU A 156 -22.31 4.81 5.69
N LYS A 157 -22.97 3.89 4.96
CA LYS A 157 -23.70 4.17 3.72
C LYS A 157 -25.13 4.74 3.90
N MET A 158 -25.57 5.02 5.14
CA MET A 158 -26.96 5.44 5.38
C MET A 158 -27.13 6.85 5.95
N LEU A 159 -26.07 7.67 6.04
CA LEU A 159 -26.13 9.03 6.60
C LEU A 159 -25.66 10.15 5.66
N VAL A 160 -25.45 9.88 4.37
CA VAL A 160 -25.26 10.93 3.36
C VAL A 160 -26.01 10.57 2.07
N THR A 161 -27.32 10.67 2.13
CA THR A 161 -28.16 10.92 0.94
C THR A 161 -28.94 12.19 1.20
N PRO A 162 -28.61 13.33 0.58
CA PRO A 162 -29.61 14.35 0.35
C PRO A 162 -30.55 13.82 -0.73
N GLU A 163 -31.86 13.86 -0.44
CA GLU A 163 -32.91 13.72 -1.46
C GLU A 163 -32.64 14.65 -2.66
N PRO A 164 -33.08 14.27 -3.87
CA PRO A 164 -32.99 15.14 -5.03
C PRO A 164 -34.01 16.27 -4.89
N GLN A 165 -33.58 17.43 -4.38
CA GLN A 165 -34.36 18.65 -4.46
C GLN A 165 -33.91 19.47 -5.68
N THR A 166 -34.91 19.79 -6.49
CA THR A 166 -34.83 20.60 -7.71
C THR A 166 -34.25 21.99 -7.45
N PRO A 167 -33.62 22.63 -8.46
CA PRO A 167 -32.89 23.87 -8.26
C PRO A 167 -33.87 25.02 -8.02
N LYS A 168 -33.79 25.64 -6.84
CA LYS A 168 -34.27 26.99 -6.60
C LYS A 168 -33.07 27.89 -6.33
N HIS A 169 -32.98 28.91 -7.15
CA HIS A 169 -32.06 30.04 -7.07
C HIS A 169 -32.18 30.77 -5.72
N GLU A 170 -31.09 31.44 -5.31
CA GLU A 170 -30.95 32.37 -4.15
C GLU A 170 -30.90 31.63 -2.78
N ASP A 171 -29.87 31.71 -1.93
CA ASP A 171 -28.88 32.74 -1.63
C ASP A 171 -27.53 32.12 -1.16
N ILE A 172 -26.43 32.86 -1.34
CA ILE A 172 -25.07 32.52 -0.86
C ILE A 172 -24.91 32.98 0.61
N PRO A 173 -24.53 32.10 1.54
CA PRO A 173 -23.81 32.51 2.75
C PRO A 173 -22.36 32.05 2.67
N THR A 174 -21.50 33.00 2.33
CA THR A 174 -20.07 33.01 2.64
C THR A 174 -19.89 32.78 4.15
N PHE A 175 -19.21 31.71 4.53
CA PHE A 175 -18.69 31.56 5.90
C PHE A 175 -17.21 31.17 5.85
N CYS A 176 -16.39 32.15 5.45
CA CYS A 176 -15.04 32.25 5.97
C CYS A 176 -15.14 32.85 7.37
N GLU A 177 -14.95 32.03 8.40
CA GLU A 177 -14.62 32.56 9.72
C GLU A 177 -13.21 32.09 10.10
N SER A 178 -12.31 33.06 9.93
CA SER A 178 -10.93 33.01 10.36
C SER A 178 -10.87 32.90 11.88
N SER A 179 -10.39 31.77 12.39
CA SER A 179 -9.84 31.69 13.74
C SER A 179 -8.41 31.19 13.67
N ASN A 180 -7.49 32.05 14.13
CA ASN A 180 -6.07 31.84 14.23
C ASN A 180 -5.76 30.66 15.17
N ILE A 181 -5.43 29.49 14.60
CA ILE A 181 -4.74 28.38 15.27
C ILE A 181 -3.74 27.78 14.26
N GLU A 182 -2.65 28.49 14.00
CA GLU A 182 -1.65 28.16 12.97
C GLU A 182 -0.76 26.92 13.28
N GLY A 183 -1.04 26.14 14.32
CA GLY A 183 -0.29 24.91 14.63
C GLY A 183 -1.05 23.60 14.47
N LYS A 184 -2.40 23.61 14.51
CA LYS A 184 -3.22 22.38 14.64
C LYS A 184 -4.00 22.00 13.37
N LYS A 185 -4.16 22.94 12.43
CA LYS A 185 -4.99 22.73 11.25
C LYS A 185 -4.35 21.77 10.24
N GLY A 186 -3.03 21.82 10.06
CA GLY A 186 -2.29 20.94 9.15
C GLY A 186 -2.22 19.48 9.63
N GLU A 187 -1.95 19.26 10.91
CA GLU A 187 -1.84 17.91 11.50
C GLU A 187 -3.19 17.16 11.48
N HIS A 188 -4.30 17.86 11.73
CA HIS A 188 -5.64 17.27 11.64
C HIS A 188 -6.05 16.91 10.21
N VAL A 189 -5.69 17.72 9.21
CA VAL A 189 -5.94 17.43 7.79
C VAL A 189 -5.09 16.23 7.34
N HIS A 190 -3.81 16.20 7.73
CA HIS A 190 -2.88 15.09 7.45
C HIS A 190 -3.39 13.75 8.00
N LYS A 191 -3.79 13.73 9.27
CA LYS A 191 -4.33 12.52 9.91
C LYS A 191 -5.60 12.00 9.24
N ASN A 192 -6.50 12.90 8.83
CA ASN A 192 -7.74 12.55 8.14
C ASN A 192 -7.47 11.91 6.76
N TYR A 193 -6.45 12.41 6.05
CA TYR A 193 -6.05 11.89 4.75
C TYR A 193 -5.52 10.44 4.82
N ILE A 194 -4.60 10.17 5.74
CA ILE A 194 -4.06 8.81 5.96
C ILE A 194 -5.15 7.83 6.37
N GLU A 195 -6.07 8.26 7.24
CA GLU A 195 -7.21 7.45 7.66
C GLU A 195 -8.13 7.09 6.48
N LYS A 196 -8.39 8.04 5.56
CA LYS A 196 -9.16 7.77 4.34
C LYS A 196 -8.47 6.78 3.40
N ILE A 197 -7.15 6.89 3.22
CA ILE A 197 -6.38 5.92 2.43
C ILE A 197 -6.48 4.53 3.04
N ASN A 198 -6.27 4.42 4.37
CA ASN A 198 -6.39 3.16 5.10
C ASN A 198 -7.77 2.53 4.91
N GLN A 199 -8.83 3.31 5.15
CA GLN A 199 -10.20 2.84 5.00
C GLN A 199 -10.49 2.37 3.57
N THR A 200 -9.97 3.08 2.57
CA THR A 200 -10.17 2.73 1.17
C THR A 200 -9.47 1.43 0.78
N ARG A 201 -8.24 1.20 1.26
CA ARG A 201 -7.53 -0.06 1.05
C ARG A 201 -8.32 -1.25 1.63
N LEU A 202 -8.82 -1.11 2.86
CA LEU A 202 -9.61 -2.16 3.52
C LEU A 202 -10.91 -2.44 2.76
N THR A 203 -11.65 -1.41 2.34
CA THR A 203 -12.88 -1.57 1.56
C THR A 203 -12.66 -2.27 0.23
N HIS A 204 -11.52 -2.04 -0.44
CA HIS A 204 -11.19 -2.78 -1.66
C HIS A 204 -10.91 -4.27 -1.41
N VAL A 205 -10.23 -4.61 -0.31
CA VAL A 205 -10.06 -6.03 0.07
C VAL A 205 -11.41 -6.66 0.40
N GLU A 206 -12.28 -5.98 1.14
CA GLU A 206 -13.64 -6.45 1.43
C GLU A 206 -14.42 -6.75 0.13
N TRP A 207 -14.32 -5.88 -0.89
CA TRP A 207 -14.98 -6.12 -2.17
C TRP A 207 -14.47 -7.35 -2.90
N VAL A 208 -13.17 -7.61 -2.88
CA VAL A 208 -12.61 -8.83 -3.47
C VAL A 208 -13.12 -10.08 -2.73
N ILE A 209 -13.24 -10.01 -1.40
CA ILE A 209 -13.83 -11.09 -0.58
C ILE A 209 -15.31 -11.28 -0.93
N ASP A 210 -16.08 -10.21 -1.08
CA ASP A 210 -17.49 -10.24 -1.48
C ASP A 210 -17.67 -10.83 -2.89
N LEU A 211 -16.80 -10.48 -3.84
CA LEU A 211 -16.77 -11.07 -5.18
C LEU A 211 -16.45 -12.57 -5.12
N GLN A 212 -15.47 -12.99 -4.32
CA GLN A 212 -15.18 -14.41 -4.13
C GLN A 212 -16.38 -15.16 -3.53
N ASN A 213 -17.05 -14.57 -2.54
CA ASN A 213 -18.25 -15.14 -1.93
C ASN A 213 -19.45 -15.17 -2.89
N ALA A 214 -19.47 -14.31 -3.92
CA ALA A 214 -20.51 -14.27 -4.94
C ALA A 214 -20.64 -15.59 -5.70
N PHE A 215 -19.54 -16.33 -5.88
CA PHE A 215 -19.53 -17.65 -6.52
C PHE A 215 -20.45 -18.66 -5.80
N ARG A 216 -20.59 -18.56 -4.48
CA ARG A 216 -21.46 -19.45 -3.69
C ARG A 216 -22.95 -19.25 -3.96
N ASN A 217 -23.34 -18.05 -4.39
CA ASN A 217 -24.74 -17.65 -4.58
C ASN A 217 -25.02 -17.17 -6.02
N TYR A 218 -24.17 -17.55 -6.98
CA TYR A 218 -24.29 -17.18 -8.40
C TYR A 218 -24.51 -15.66 -8.62
N GLY A 219 -23.80 -14.82 -7.85
CA GLY A 219 -23.85 -13.36 -7.97
C GLY A 219 -25.17 -12.69 -7.53
N ARG A 220 -26.11 -13.42 -6.90
CA ARG A 220 -27.44 -12.88 -6.56
C ARG A 220 -27.45 -11.85 -5.43
N THR A 221 -26.49 -11.94 -4.51
CA THR A 221 -26.46 -11.12 -3.28
C THR A 221 -25.53 -9.91 -3.38
N VAL A 222 -24.66 -9.86 -4.38
CA VAL A 222 -23.67 -8.79 -4.54
C VAL A 222 -24.31 -7.61 -5.25
N LYS A 223 -24.22 -6.42 -4.63
CA LYS A 223 -24.59 -5.14 -5.23
C LYS A 223 -23.34 -4.28 -5.31
N LEU A 224 -22.79 -4.19 -6.51
CA LEU A 224 -21.68 -3.30 -6.80
C LEU A 224 -22.23 -1.88 -6.98
N GLN A 225 -21.51 -0.90 -6.44
CA GLN A 225 -21.75 0.49 -6.76
C GLN A 225 -20.94 0.86 -8.00
N PRO A 226 -21.39 1.84 -8.80
CA PRO A 226 -20.57 2.46 -9.82
C PRO A 226 -19.27 3.02 -9.21
N ALA A 227 -18.19 3.03 -10.01
CA ALA A 227 -16.87 3.50 -9.57
C ALA A 227 -16.95 4.93 -8.99
N GLU A 228 -17.66 5.83 -9.67
CA GLU A 228 -17.77 7.24 -9.32
C GLU A 228 -18.57 7.49 -8.02
N GLN A 229 -19.35 6.50 -7.59
CA GLN A 229 -20.21 6.58 -6.40
C GLN A 229 -19.63 5.86 -5.19
N CYS A 230 -18.50 5.20 -5.33
CA CYS A 230 -17.84 4.58 -4.22
C CYS A 230 -16.95 5.57 -3.46
N ASN A 231 -16.53 5.21 -2.24
CA ASN A 231 -15.71 6.09 -1.41
C ASN A 231 -14.40 6.50 -2.10
N LEU A 232 -13.74 5.60 -2.82
CA LEU A 232 -12.53 5.93 -3.58
C LEU A 232 -12.83 6.88 -4.73
N GLY A 233 -13.86 6.61 -5.54
CA GLY A 233 -14.23 7.48 -6.67
C GLY A 233 -14.62 8.89 -6.21
N LEU A 234 -15.44 8.99 -5.16
CA LEU A 234 -15.77 10.27 -4.53
C LEU A 234 -14.53 10.98 -4.00
N TRP A 235 -13.58 10.26 -3.42
CA TRP A 235 -12.35 10.86 -2.93
C TRP A 235 -11.45 11.35 -4.08
N ILE A 236 -11.23 10.54 -5.12
CA ILE A 236 -10.43 10.91 -6.30
C ILE A 236 -10.96 12.21 -6.91
N HIS A 237 -12.28 12.26 -7.16
CA HIS A 237 -12.90 13.37 -7.90
C HIS A 237 -13.18 14.63 -7.07
N ASN A 238 -13.13 14.57 -5.73
CA ASN A 238 -13.35 15.74 -4.88
C ASN A 238 -12.07 16.23 -4.19
N GLU A 239 -11.33 15.35 -3.53
CA GLU A 239 -10.21 15.72 -2.63
C GLU A 239 -8.84 15.32 -3.19
N GLY A 240 -8.75 14.16 -3.86
CA GLY A 240 -7.50 13.61 -4.37
C GLY A 240 -6.85 14.49 -5.45
N HIS A 241 -7.66 15.13 -6.29
CA HIS A 241 -7.18 16.02 -7.35
C HIS A 241 -6.47 17.28 -6.83
N GLU A 242 -6.88 17.84 -5.70
CA GLU A 242 -6.28 19.09 -5.19
C GLU A 242 -4.84 18.88 -4.72
N PHE A 243 -4.56 17.75 -4.05
CA PHE A 243 -3.23 17.47 -3.49
C PHE A 243 -2.27 16.84 -4.51
N LEU A 244 -2.78 16.04 -5.45
CA LEU A 244 -1.96 15.17 -6.30
C LEU A 244 -2.18 15.38 -7.80
N SER A 245 -2.81 16.47 -8.21
CA SER A 245 -2.93 16.82 -9.64
C SER A 245 -1.58 16.89 -10.38
N GLN A 246 -0.47 17.05 -9.65
CA GLN A 246 0.88 17.05 -10.20
C GLN A 246 1.51 15.65 -10.32
N HIS A 247 0.86 14.63 -9.77
CA HIS A 247 1.34 13.25 -9.69
C HIS A 247 0.56 12.34 -10.63
N THR A 248 1.27 11.61 -11.49
CA THR A 248 0.67 10.67 -12.45
C THR A 248 -0.07 9.51 -11.77
N GLU A 249 0.27 9.23 -10.53
CA GLU A 249 -0.26 8.17 -9.69
C GLU A 249 -1.78 8.28 -9.51
N ILE A 250 -2.34 9.49 -9.40
CA ILE A 250 -3.79 9.66 -9.25
C ILE A 250 -4.55 9.38 -10.54
N SER A 251 -4.03 9.83 -11.69
CA SER A 251 -4.64 9.48 -12.98
C SER A 251 -4.59 7.98 -13.24
N MET A 252 -3.48 7.32 -12.88
CA MET A 252 -3.37 5.86 -12.94
C MET A 252 -4.34 5.17 -11.96
N LEU A 253 -4.47 5.69 -10.74
CA LEU A 253 -5.38 5.17 -9.73
C LEU A 253 -6.84 5.25 -10.19
N ASP A 254 -7.26 6.37 -10.78
CA ASP A 254 -8.62 6.53 -11.34
C ASP A 254 -8.91 5.52 -12.45
N GLN A 255 -7.96 5.32 -13.36
CA GLN A 255 -8.11 4.34 -14.44
C GLN A 255 -8.21 2.91 -13.90
N LEU A 256 -7.27 2.49 -13.05
CA LEU A 256 -7.30 1.14 -12.45
C LEU A 256 -8.56 0.90 -11.63
N HIS A 257 -9.04 1.93 -10.94
CA HIS A 257 -10.26 1.87 -10.17
C HIS A 257 -11.50 1.63 -11.05
N LYS A 258 -11.62 2.33 -12.18
CA LYS A 258 -12.67 2.10 -13.16
C LYS A 258 -12.59 0.70 -13.77
N ASP A 259 -11.38 0.26 -14.12
CA ASP A 259 -11.15 -1.08 -14.67
C ASP A 259 -11.52 -2.17 -13.65
N PHE A 260 -11.22 -1.95 -12.36
CA PHE A 260 -11.61 -2.87 -11.28
C PHE A 260 -13.13 -3.01 -11.20
N HIS A 261 -13.87 -1.90 -11.20
CA HIS A 261 -15.33 -1.92 -11.17
C HIS A 261 -15.92 -2.61 -12.39
N HIS A 262 -15.35 -2.36 -13.57
CA HIS A 262 -15.75 -3.05 -14.79
C HIS A 262 -15.57 -4.57 -14.67
N ALA A 263 -14.38 -5.04 -14.27
CA ALA A 263 -14.10 -6.46 -14.08
C ALA A 263 -14.99 -7.09 -12.98
N ALA A 264 -15.29 -6.35 -11.91
CA ALA A 264 -16.22 -6.78 -10.86
C ALA A 264 -17.65 -6.97 -11.41
N ASP A 265 -18.14 -6.02 -12.21
CA ASP A 265 -19.45 -6.09 -12.85
C ASP A 265 -19.54 -7.25 -13.85
N GLU A 266 -18.49 -7.49 -14.64
CA GLU A 266 -18.40 -8.63 -15.54
C GLU A 266 -18.42 -9.97 -14.78
N THR A 267 -17.70 -10.04 -13.66
CA THR A 267 -17.68 -11.22 -12.78
C THR A 267 -19.11 -11.56 -12.32
N VAL A 268 -19.80 -10.58 -11.74
CA VAL A 268 -21.16 -10.76 -11.21
C VAL A 268 -22.16 -11.07 -12.34
N SER A 269 -22.04 -10.39 -13.48
CA SER A 269 -22.92 -10.61 -14.63
C SER A 269 -22.74 -12.01 -15.22
N SER A 270 -21.50 -12.46 -15.40
CA SER A 270 -21.18 -13.80 -15.89
C SER A 270 -21.65 -14.90 -14.93
N LEU A 271 -21.51 -14.70 -13.61
CA LEU A 271 -22.07 -15.59 -12.59
C LEU A 271 -23.60 -15.72 -12.70
N ARG A 272 -24.30 -14.59 -12.85
CA ARG A 272 -25.77 -14.56 -12.99
C ARG A 272 -26.25 -15.24 -14.28
N SER A 273 -25.45 -15.17 -15.34
CA SER A 273 -25.71 -15.83 -16.62
C SER A 273 -25.21 -17.28 -16.70
N GLY A 274 -24.61 -17.83 -15.63
CA GLY A 274 -24.08 -19.20 -15.61
C GLY A 274 -22.81 -19.42 -16.45
N ARG A 275 -22.10 -18.35 -16.84
CA ARG A 275 -20.83 -18.40 -17.59
C ARG A 275 -19.65 -18.46 -16.63
N PHE A 276 -19.40 -19.63 -16.04
CA PHE A 276 -18.42 -19.78 -14.96
C PHE A 276 -16.98 -19.45 -15.36
N GLN A 277 -16.52 -19.91 -16.53
CA GLN A 277 -15.17 -19.60 -16.99
C GLN A 277 -14.96 -18.10 -17.15
N GLY A 278 -15.89 -17.41 -17.81
CA GLY A 278 -15.82 -15.94 -17.94
C GLY A 278 -15.87 -15.23 -16.59
N SER A 279 -16.60 -15.75 -15.59
CA SER A 279 -16.57 -15.17 -14.25
C SER A 279 -15.25 -15.37 -13.51
N GLU A 280 -14.55 -16.48 -13.71
CA GLU A 280 -13.24 -16.70 -13.10
C GLU A 280 -12.18 -15.77 -13.69
N GLU A 281 -12.16 -15.63 -15.02
CA GLU A 281 -11.26 -14.72 -15.73
C GLU A 281 -11.45 -13.25 -15.28
N SER A 282 -12.69 -12.75 -15.27
CA SER A 282 -12.98 -11.39 -14.79
C SER A 282 -12.71 -11.23 -13.28
N TYR A 283 -12.92 -12.27 -12.46
CA TYR A 283 -12.59 -12.23 -11.03
C TYR A 283 -11.08 -12.12 -10.80
N HIS A 284 -10.28 -12.89 -11.53
CA HIS A 284 -8.82 -12.80 -11.45
C HIS A 284 -8.30 -11.45 -11.91
N SER A 285 -8.92 -10.86 -12.95
CA SER A 285 -8.65 -9.48 -13.35
C SER A 285 -8.96 -8.49 -12.23
N ALA A 286 -10.15 -8.56 -11.62
CA ALA A 286 -10.53 -7.71 -10.50
C ALA A 286 -9.59 -7.87 -9.28
N LEU A 287 -9.16 -9.10 -8.97
CA LEU A 287 -8.19 -9.36 -7.91
C LEU A 287 -6.84 -8.70 -8.23
N SER A 288 -6.34 -8.83 -9.46
CA SER A 288 -5.08 -8.20 -9.87
C SER A 288 -5.18 -6.67 -9.78
N LEU A 289 -6.24 -6.08 -10.33
CA LEU A 289 -6.47 -4.64 -10.30
C LEU A 289 -6.60 -4.13 -8.86
N SER A 290 -7.23 -4.88 -7.95
CA SER A 290 -7.29 -4.53 -6.53
C SER A 290 -5.90 -4.48 -5.89
N LYS A 291 -5.00 -5.40 -6.23
CA LYS A 291 -3.60 -5.37 -5.77
C LYS A 291 -2.88 -4.12 -6.26
N ASP A 292 -3.07 -3.75 -7.53
CA ASP A 292 -2.46 -2.56 -8.11
C ASP A 292 -3.03 -1.26 -7.51
N ILE A 293 -4.34 -1.19 -7.25
CA ILE A 293 -5.00 -0.08 -6.54
C ILE A 293 -4.41 0.09 -5.13
N ILE A 294 -4.28 -0.99 -4.37
CA ILE A 294 -3.74 -0.95 -3.00
C ILE A 294 -2.26 -0.53 -3.01
N LEU A 295 -1.48 -0.99 -4.00
CA LEU A 295 -0.11 -0.53 -4.22
C LEU A 295 -0.05 0.97 -4.49
N LEU A 296 -0.87 1.49 -5.42
CA LEU A 296 -0.90 2.92 -5.75
C LEU A 296 -1.37 3.77 -4.58
N LEU A 297 -2.38 3.34 -3.83
CA LEU A 297 -2.82 4.01 -2.60
C LEU A 297 -1.68 4.09 -1.57
N THR A 298 -0.86 3.04 -1.47
CA THR A 298 0.32 3.02 -0.60
C THR A 298 1.43 3.95 -1.11
N LYS A 299 1.65 4.03 -2.43
CA LYS A 299 2.57 5.01 -3.02
C LYS A 299 2.11 6.45 -2.80
N VAL A 300 0.80 6.69 -2.93
CA VAL A 300 0.20 7.99 -2.62
C VAL A 300 0.42 8.36 -1.15
N GLU A 301 0.19 7.42 -0.22
CA GLU A 301 0.53 7.61 1.20
C GLU A 301 2.02 7.93 1.39
N TYR A 302 2.91 7.20 0.72
CA TYR A 302 4.35 7.43 0.79
C TYR A 302 4.77 8.82 0.28
N LEU A 303 4.23 9.26 -0.85
CA LEU A 303 4.45 10.61 -1.39
C LEU A 303 3.90 11.70 -0.47
N TYR A 304 2.78 11.43 0.20
CA TYR A 304 2.13 12.33 1.13
C TYR A 304 2.91 12.48 2.45
N GLU A 305 3.38 11.37 3.03
CA GLU A 305 4.13 11.39 4.29
C GLU A 305 5.54 11.94 4.10
N GLY A 306 6.19 11.67 2.96
CA GLY A 306 7.59 11.99 2.72
C GLY A 306 8.55 11.14 3.56
N GLN A 307 9.79 10.98 3.08
CA GLN A 307 10.79 10.11 3.72
C GLN A 307 11.10 10.49 5.18
N ASP A 308 11.10 11.78 5.51
CA ASP A 308 11.44 12.26 6.86
C ASP A 308 10.42 11.85 7.93
N ASN A 309 9.13 11.75 7.58
CA ASN A 309 8.11 11.34 8.55
C ASN A 309 8.05 9.82 8.69
N LEU A 310 8.39 9.07 7.64
CA LEU A 310 8.58 7.62 7.72
C LEU A 310 9.72 7.28 8.69
N LEU A 311 10.86 7.98 8.59
CA LEU A 311 12.00 7.82 9.51
C LEU A 311 11.61 8.12 10.97
N LYS A 312 10.79 9.15 11.22
CA LYS A 312 10.27 9.46 12.57
C LYS A 312 9.36 8.35 13.12
N ARG A 313 8.56 7.71 12.27
CA ARG A 313 7.69 6.58 12.66
C ARG A 313 8.50 5.32 12.95
N MET A 314 9.58 5.08 12.20
CA MET A 314 10.50 3.96 12.45
C MET A 314 11.39 4.20 13.68
N GLY A 315 11.75 5.46 13.95
CA GLY A 315 12.71 5.86 14.97
C GLY A 315 12.11 6.33 16.31
N GLY A 316 10.99 5.74 16.77
CA GLY A 316 10.38 6.07 18.06
C GLY A 316 11.36 5.91 19.23
N GLY A 317 12.16 6.95 19.51
CA GLY A 317 13.15 6.99 20.59
C GLY A 317 14.50 7.65 20.30
N VAL A 318 14.65 8.60 19.37
CA VAL A 318 15.81 9.51 19.46
C VAL A 318 15.44 10.63 20.43
N GLN A 319 15.88 10.50 21.68
CA GLN A 319 15.99 11.63 22.58
C GLN A 319 16.85 12.68 21.87
N ASN A 320 16.21 13.75 21.41
CA ASN A 320 16.93 14.99 21.12
C ASN A 320 17.65 15.37 22.41
N GLY A 321 18.96 15.14 22.42
CA GLY A 321 19.85 15.64 23.44
C GLY A 321 19.62 17.14 23.53
N GLN A 322 19.04 17.56 24.66
CA GLN A 322 19.07 18.95 25.07
C GLN A 322 20.53 19.39 25.07
N THR A 323 20.92 20.19 24.08
CA THR A 323 21.98 21.17 24.28
C THR A 323 21.45 22.18 25.29
N SER A 324 21.61 21.87 26.57
CA SER A 324 21.51 22.89 27.61
C SER A 324 22.73 23.79 27.45
N GLU A 325 22.51 24.96 26.86
CA GLU A 325 23.24 26.15 27.28
C GLU A 325 23.13 26.26 28.81
N VAL A 326 24.27 26.31 29.48
CA VAL A 326 24.40 26.97 30.78
C VAL A 326 25.66 27.83 30.69
N CYS A 327 25.45 29.13 30.54
CA CYS A 327 26.44 30.15 30.87
C CYS A 327 26.68 30.17 32.40
N ASP A 328 27.94 30.42 32.73
CA ASP A 328 28.49 31.09 33.91
C ASP A 328 28.16 30.59 35.33
N GLN A 329 29.22 30.22 36.07
CA GLN A 329 29.86 31.11 37.05
C GLN A 329 30.95 30.35 37.84
N SER A 330 32.21 30.81 37.74
CA SER A 330 33.13 31.09 38.86
C SER A 330 34.42 31.69 38.34
#